data_AF-A0A6J1WW12-F1
#
_entry.id   AF-A0A6J1WW12-F1
#
_cell.length_a   1.000
_cell.length_b   1.000
_cell.length_c   1.000
_cell.angle_alpha   90.00
_cell.angle_beta   90.00
_cell.angle_gamma   90.00
#
_symmetry.space_group_name_H-M   'P 1'
#
loop_
_entity.id
_entity.type
_entity.pdbx_description
1 polymer ?
#
loop_
_entity_poly.entity_id
_entity_poly.type
_entity_poly.pdbx_seq_one_letter_code
_entity_poly.pdbx_strand_id
1 'polypeptide(L)'
;MLGLFMYIFEVKKELLVGFSITVIYITYYLIEAVKKPILICRKGDFRQFLEENVPLLDEHYWPTPWCVESHLQTVLGSILRSRLLPPQRYRREVLQLSDGGQVALDWAEPGAEEAGGAAPVLLVLPGLTGGAHADYVRCLAAAAAALGARCVVFNNRGLGGLPITTPRLYCALSH
;
A
#
# COMPACT_ATOMS: atom_id res chain seq x y z
N MET A 1 -43.14 -30.91 27.18
CA MET A 1 -43.75 -29.86 26.32
C MET A 1 -43.23 -28.46 26.67
N LEU A 2 -43.15 -28.08 27.95
CA LEU A 2 -42.66 -26.75 28.39
C LEU A 2 -41.21 -26.43 27.97
N GLY A 3 -40.29 -27.41 28.06
CA GLY A 3 -38.88 -27.21 27.71
C GLY A 3 -38.62 -26.93 26.22
N LEU A 4 -39.38 -27.57 25.32
CA LEU A 4 -39.28 -27.32 23.88
C LEU A 4 -39.81 -25.92 23.51
N PHE A 5 -40.88 -25.47 24.17
CA PHE A 5 -41.44 -24.14 23.96
C PHE A 5 -40.46 -23.03 24.42
N MET A 6 -39.87 -23.19 25.61
CA MET A 6 -38.86 -22.27 26.12
C MET A 6 -37.63 -22.22 25.20
N TYR A 7 -37.13 -23.39 24.75
CA TYR A 7 -36.01 -23.48 23.81
C TYR A 7 -36.30 -22.77 22.47
N ILE A 8 -37.48 -22.99 21.87
CA ILE A 8 -37.88 -22.31 20.62
C ILE A 8 -37.95 -20.79 20.83
N PHE A 9 -38.44 -20.34 21.99
CA PHE A 9 -38.53 -18.91 22.30
C PHE A 9 -37.15 -18.29 22.53
N GLU A 10 -36.22 -19.02 23.16
CA GLU A 10 -34.84 -18.60 23.41
C GLU A 10 -34.02 -18.53 22.12
N VAL A 11 -34.11 -19.54 21.26
CA VAL A 11 -33.51 -19.53 19.91
C VAL A 11 -34.03 -18.36 19.07
N LYS A 12 -35.33 -18.05 19.13
CA LYS A 12 -35.90 -16.89 18.43
C LYS A 12 -35.37 -15.55 18.95
N LYS A 13 -35.08 -15.43 20.25
CA LYS A 13 -34.44 -14.23 20.83
C LYS A 13 -33.00 -14.06 20.37
N GLU A 14 -32.21 -15.13 20.41
CA GLU A 14 -30.82 -15.09 19.93
C GLU A 14 -30.75 -14.71 18.45
N LEU A 15 -31.62 -15.29 17.61
CA LEU A 15 -31.73 -14.92 16.21
C LEU A 15 -32.12 -13.45 16.01
N LEU A 16 -33.06 -12.93 16.81
CA LEU A 16 -33.46 -11.53 16.76
C LEU A 16 -32.31 -10.60 17.15
N VAL A 17 -31.54 -10.94 18.19
CA VAL A 17 -30.37 -10.20 18.63
C VAL A 17 -29.30 -10.21 17.54
N GLY A 18 -28.99 -11.39 16.97
CA GLY A 18 -28.02 -11.52 15.89
C GLY A 18 -28.39 -10.71 14.64
N PHE A 19 -29.67 -10.75 14.24
CA PHE A 19 -30.18 -9.93 13.14
C PHE A 19 -30.05 -8.44 13.44
N SER A 20 -30.41 -8.02 14.66
CA SER A 20 -30.33 -6.62 15.09
C SER A 20 -28.88 -6.10 15.06
N ILE A 21 -27.93 -6.87 15.61
CA ILE A 21 -26.50 -6.53 15.58
C ILE A 21 -26.00 -6.44 14.13
N THR A 22 -26.42 -7.37 13.27
CA THR A 22 -26.04 -7.39 11.86
C THR A 22 -26.56 -6.14 11.13
N VAL A 23 -27.82 -5.78 11.33
CA VAL A 23 -28.41 -4.57 10.74
C VAL A 23 -27.71 -3.32 11.25
N ILE A 24 -27.44 -3.23 12.55
CA ILE A 24 -26.70 -2.11 13.16
C ILE A 24 -25.31 -2.00 12.54
N TYR A 25 -24.59 -3.12 12.44
CA TYR A 25 -23.24 -3.16 11.89
C TYR A 25 -23.22 -2.80 10.39
N ILE A 26 -24.14 -3.34 9.58
CA ILE A 26 -24.27 -2.97 8.15
C ILE A 26 -24.57 -1.47 8.01
N THR A 27 -25.47 -0.96 8.84
CA THR A 27 -25.82 0.47 8.84
C THR A 27 -24.61 1.33 9.20
N TYR A 28 -23.89 0.98 10.27
CA TYR A 28 -22.63 1.62 10.64
C TYR A 28 -21.60 1.58 9.50
N TYR A 29 -21.42 0.41 8.88
CA TYR A 29 -20.44 0.23 7.82
C TYR A 29 -20.76 1.10 6.60
N LEU A 30 -22.01 1.12 6.15
CA LEU A 30 -22.42 1.88 4.97
C LEU A 30 -22.43 3.40 5.20
N ILE A 31 -22.72 3.86 6.42
CA ILE A 31 -22.84 5.30 6.72
C ILE A 31 -21.53 5.90 7.20
N GLU A 32 -20.78 5.20 8.05
CA GLU A 32 -19.62 5.76 8.76
C GLU A 32 -18.28 5.20 8.27
N ALA A 33 -18.22 3.92 7.90
CA ALA A 33 -16.96 3.31 7.47
C ALA A 33 -16.63 3.63 6.00
N VAL A 34 -17.63 3.58 5.13
CA VAL A 34 -17.49 3.85 3.70
C VAL A 34 -17.47 5.36 3.46
N LYS A 35 -16.30 5.90 3.12
CA LYS A 35 -16.09 7.35 2.94
C LYS A 35 -15.34 7.63 1.64
N LYS A 36 -15.67 8.76 1.01
CA LYS A 36 -14.87 9.32 -0.08
C LYS A 36 -13.60 9.98 0.47
N PRO A 37 -12.47 9.91 -0.24
CA PRO A 37 -11.26 10.61 0.16
C PRO A 37 -11.48 12.13 0.13
N ILE A 38 -10.85 12.85 1.07
CA ILE A 38 -10.94 14.31 1.14
C ILE A 38 -9.67 14.91 0.52
N LEU A 39 -9.81 15.64 -0.58
CA LEU A 39 -8.71 16.35 -1.22
C LEU A 39 -8.44 17.69 -0.51
N ILE A 40 -7.43 17.70 0.37
CA ILE A 40 -6.92 18.91 1.03
C ILE A 40 -5.73 19.44 0.23
N CYS A 41 -6.00 20.40 -0.67
CA CYS A 41 -4.98 21.07 -1.48
C CYS A 41 -5.36 22.53 -1.69
N ARG A 42 -4.36 23.40 -1.93
CA ARG A 42 -4.59 24.79 -2.34
C ARG A 42 -5.40 24.79 -3.64
N LYS A 43 -6.36 25.72 -3.74
CA LYS A 43 -7.11 25.93 -4.98
C LYS A 43 -6.16 26.43 -6.08
N GLY A 44 -6.28 25.86 -7.28
CA GLY A 44 -5.48 26.21 -8.46
C GLY A 44 -5.40 25.06 -9.45
N ASP A 45 -4.59 25.25 -10.49
CA ASP A 45 -4.49 24.35 -11.65
C ASP A 45 -4.16 22.91 -11.27
N PHE A 46 -3.28 22.71 -10.27
CA PHE A 46 -2.91 21.38 -9.80
C PHE A 46 -4.10 20.63 -9.18
N ARG A 47 -4.94 21.32 -8.41
CA ARG A 47 -6.15 20.70 -7.83
C ARG A 47 -7.12 20.30 -8.94
N GLN A 48 -7.35 21.18 -9.91
CA GLN A 48 -8.22 20.90 -11.05
C GLN A 48 -7.71 19.71 -11.87
N PHE A 49 -6.40 19.66 -12.13
CA PHE A 49 -5.77 18.53 -12.78
C PHE A 49 -6.05 17.20 -12.06
N LEU A 50 -5.90 17.17 -10.74
CA LEU A 50 -6.18 15.97 -9.95
C LEU A 50 -7.66 15.58 -10.01
N GLU A 51 -8.57 16.53 -9.85
CA GLU A 51 -10.02 16.28 -9.91
C GLU A 51 -10.46 15.79 -11.30
N GLU A 52 -9.84 16.24 -12.39
CA GLU A 52 -10.15 15.83 -13.76
C GLU A 52 -9.53 14.49 -14.17
N ASN A 53 -8.34 14.16 -13.66
CA ASN A 53 -7.55 13.02 -14.15
C ASN A 53 -7.46 11.85 -13.16
N VAL A 54 -7.91 12.01 -11.92
CA VAL A 54 -7.81 10.97 -10.87
C VAL A 54 -9.22 10.60 -10.38
N PRO A 55 -9.92 9.70 -11.09
CA PRO A 55 -11.31 9.32 -10.74
C PRO A 55 -11.41 8.71 -9.33
N LEU A 56 -10.34 8.08 -8.86
CA LEU A 56 -10.23 7.51 -7.51
C LEU A 56 -10.51 8.54 -6.40
N LEU A 57 -10.36 9.84 -6.66
CA LEU A 57 -10.67 10.89 -5.69
C LEU A 57 -12.17 11.07 -5.45
N ASP A 58 -13.03 10.58 -6.34
CA ASP A 58 -14.50 10.63 -6.17
C ASP A 58 -15.10 9.26 -5.81
N GLU A 59 -14.29 8.20 -5.83
CA GLU A 59 -14.72 6.86 -5.49
C GLU A 59 -14.81 6.66 -3.97
N HIS A 60 -15.75 5.82 -3.52
CA HIS A 60 -15.84 5.45 -2.12
C HIS A 60 -14.73 4.46 -1.78
N TYR A 61 -14.00 4.72 -0.71
CA TYR A 61 -13.14 3.70 -0.10
C TYR A 61 -14.00 2.75 0.72
N TRP A 62 -13.84 1.46 0.48
CA TRP A 62 -14.54 0.38 1.18
C TRP A 62 -13.55 -0.35 2.09
N PRO A 63 -13.50 -0.01 3.39
CA PRO A 63 -12.64 -0.72 4.34
C PRO A 63 -12.97 -2.20 4.36
N THR A 64 -11.99 -3.07 4.56
CA THR A 64 -12.25 -4.51 4.69
C THR A 64 -13.29 -4.77 5.79
N PRO A 65 -14.45 -5.40 5.53
CA PRO A 65 -15.57 -5.44 6.49
C PRO A 65 -15.17 -5.95 7.88
N TRP A 66 -14.42 -7.05 7.95
CA TRP A 66 -13.98 -7.62 9.22
C TRP A 66 -12.83 -6.85 9.91
N CYS A 67 -12.33 -5.75 9.31
CA CYS A 67 -11.21 -4.96 9.80
C CYS A 67 -11.42 -3.47 9.49
N VAL A 68 -12.48 -2.85 10.03
CA VAL A 68 -12.78 -1.43 9.77
C VAL A 68 -11.79 -0.48 10.44
N GLU A 69 -11.18 -0.88 11.56
CA GLU A 69 -10.30 -0.04 12.36
C GLU A 69 -8.91 0.14 11.70
N SER A 70 -8.47 1.40 11.60
CA SER A 70 -7.28 1.83 10.87
C SER A 70 -5.94 1.31 11.43
N HIS A 71 -5.78 1.26 12.75
CA HIS A 71 -4.58 0.72 13.38
C HIS A 71 -4.48 -0.79 13.15
N LEU A 72 -5.61 -1.50 13.26
CA LEU A 72 -5.67 -2.93 12.97
C LEU A 72 -5.34 -3.22 11.51
N GLN A 73 -5.89 -2.45 10.56
CA GLN A 73 -5.53 -2.55 9.14
C GLN A 73 -4.03 -2.34 8.91
N THR A 74 -3.41 -1.40 9.63
CA THR A 74 -1.97 -1.12 9.53
C THR A 74 -1.14 -2.30 10.01
N VAL A 75 -1.45 -2.83 11.21
CA VAL A 75 -0.74 -3.97 11.80
C VAL A 75 -0.93 -5.23 10.97
N LEU A 76 -2.18 -5.56 10.63
CA LEU A 76 -2.49 -6.74 9.82
C LEU A 76 -1.90 -6.60 8.42
N GLY A 77 -1.98 -5.43 7.80
CA GLY A 77 -1.37 -5.18 6.50
C GLY A 77 0.14 -5.42 6.51
N SER A 78 0.84 -4.96 7.55
CA SER A 78 2.28 -5.22 7.74
C SER A 78 2.59 -6.71 7.93
N ILE A 79 1.85 -7.40 8.81
CA ILE A 79 2.06 -8.83 9.08
C ILE A 79 1.74 -9.68 7.85
N LEU A 80 0.64 -9.40 7.15
CA LEU A 80 0.23 -10.13 5.97
C LEU A 80 1.20 -9.92 4.81
N ARG A 81 1.62 -8.67 4.54
CA ARG A 81 2.57 -8.39 3.46
C ARG A 81 3.93 -9.03 3.72
N SER A 82 4.45 -8.91 4.94
CA SER A 82 5.74 -9.51 5.29
C SER A 82 5.75 -11.04 5.16
N ARG A 83 4.62 -11.72 5.43
CA ARG A 83 4.50 -13.19 5.35
C ARG A 83 4.08 -13.72 3.98
N LEU A 84 3.17 -13.04 3.29
CA LEU A 84 2.55 -13.54 2.07
C LEU A 84 3.30 -13.13 0.81
N LEU A 85 4.00 -11.99 0.83
CA LEU A 85 4.77 -11.58 -0.34
C LEU A 85 6.01 -12.46 -0.45
N PRO A 86 6.27 -13.09 -1.61
CA PRO A 86 7.52 -13.77 -1.84
C PRO A 86 8.68 -12.76 -1.83
N PRO A 87 9.89 -13.18 -1.43
CA PRO A 87 11.06 -12.30 -1.48
C PRO A 87 11.30 -11.86 -2.93
N GLN A 88 11.38 -10.54 -3.14
CA GLN A 88 11.70 -9.96 -4.44
C GLN A 88 13.21 -9.98 -4.63
N ARG A 89 13.67 -10.52 -5.75
CA ARG A 89 15.08 -10.43 -6.14
C ARG A 89 15.33 -9.10 -6.85
N TYR A 90 16.45 -8.49 -6.50
CA TYR A 90 16.87 -7.21 -7.05
C TYR A 90 18.28 -7.33 -7.63
N ARG A 91 18.46 -6.80 -8.84
CA ARG A 91 19.78 -6.55 -9.41
C ARG A 91 20.18 -5.12 -9.09
N ARG A 92 21.23 -4.96 -8.28
CA ARG A 92 21.76 -3.66 -7.90
C ARG A 92 22.68 -3.08 -8.95
N GLU A 93 22.49 -1.81 -9.25
CA GLU A 93 23.38 -0.96 -10.03
C GLU A 93 23.79 0.24 -9.17
N VAL A 94 25.09 0.40 -8.92
CA VAL A 94 25.60 1.51 -8.11
C VAL A 94 26.08 2.63 -9.03
N LEU A 95 25.56 3.83 -8.81
CA LEU A 95 25.92 5.03 -9.55
C LEU A 95 26.84 5.90 -8.70
N GLN A 96 28.02 6.18 -9.25
CA GLN A 96 28.96 7.15 -8.69
C GLN A 96 28.54 8.56 -9.13
N LEU A 97 28.46 9.46 -8.17
CA LEU A 97 28.10 10.86 -8.39
C LEU A 97 29.38 11.70 -8.52
N SER A 98 29.27 12.86 -9.17
CA SER A 98 30.42 13.73 -9.47
C SER A 98 31.15 14.26 -8.23
N ASP A 99 30.50 14.24 -7.06
CA ASP A 99 31.07 14.63 -5.77
C ASP A 99 31.73 13.47 -5.01
N GLY A 100 31.84 12.29 -5.64
CA GLY A 100 32.35 11.06 -5.00
C GLY A 100 31.32 10.32 -4.16
N GLY A 101 30.07 10.79 -4.16
CA GLY A 101 28.94 10.11 -3.51
C GLY A 101 28.45 8.89 -4.28
N GLN A 102 27.67 8.03 -3.61
CA GLN A 102 27.07 6.85 -4.21
C GLN A 102 25.56 6.81 -3.99
N VAL A 103 24.83 6.45 -5.03
CA VAL A 103 23.41 6.05 -4.97
C VAL A 103 23.25 4.71 -5.68
N ALA A 104 22.14 4.00 -5.47
CA ALA A 104 21.92 2.72 -6.13
C ALA A 104 20.52 2.62 -6.73
N LEU A 105 20.45 1.93 -7.86
CA LEU A 105 19.22 1.49 -8.49
C LEU A 105 19.08 -0.01 -8.26
N ASP A 106 18.02 -0.41 -7.56
CA ASP A 106 17.68 -1.81 -7.37
C ASP A 106 16.58 -2.18 -8.37
N TRP A 107 16.96 -2.92 -9.41
CA TRP A 107 16.05 -3.39 -10.45
C TRP A 107 15.37 -4.66 -9.99
N ALA A 108 14.04 -4.64 -9.85
CA ALA A 108 13.27 -5.83 -9.54
C ALA A 108 13.37 -6.82 -10.72
N GLU A 109 13.93 -8.00 -10.48
CA GLU A 109 14.00 -9.03 -11.51
C GLU A 109 12.60 -9.62 -11.74
N PRO A 110 12.11 -9.68 -12.98
CA PRO A 110 10.84 -10.33 -13.27
C PRO A 110 10.95 -11.82 -12.95
N GLY A 111 9.92 -12.37 -12.29
CA GLY A 111 9.81 -13.81 -12.12
C GLY A 111 9.51 -14.46 -13.46
N ALA A 112 10.51 -15.12 -14.05
CA ALA A 112 10.45 -16.04 -15.20
C ALA A 112 9.82 -15.57 -16.54
N GLU A 113 8.98 -14.54 -16.60
CA GLU A 113 8.27 -14.14 -17.83
C GLU A 113 8.59 -12.69 -18.24
N GLU A 114 9.56 -12.61 -19.16
CA GLU A 114 9.63 -11.72 -20.33
C GLU A 114 9.00 -10.31 -20.24
N ALA A 115 9.63 -9.41 -19.49
CA ALA A 115 9.55 -8.00 -19.82
C ALA A 115 10.37 -7.75 -21.10
N GLY A 116 9.73 -7.89 -22.27
CA GLY A 116 10.29 -7.56 -23.57
C GLY A 116 10.96 -6.19 -23.61
N GLY A 117 11.83 -5.95 -24.60
CA GLY A 117 12.73 -4.78 -24.67
C GLY A 117 12.09 -3.39 -24.47
N ALA A 118 10.77 -3.26 -24.67
CA ALA A 118 10.01 -2.01 -24.62
C ALA A 118 9.07 -1.84 -23.40
N ALA A 119 9.22 -2.64 -22.35
CA ALA A 119 8.38 -2.52 -21.15
C ALA A 119 8.55 -1.16 -20.43
N PRO A 120 7.46 -0.52 -19.95
CA PRO A 120 7.55 0.72 -19.17
C PRO A 120 8.30 0.49 -17.86
N VAL A 121 8.93 1.54 -17.34
CA VAL A 121 9.72 1.49 -16.09
C VAL A 121 9.00 2.29 -15.01
N LEU A 122 8.59 1.59 -13.94
CA LEU A 122 8.15 2.20 -12.69
C LEU A 122 9.37 2.55 -11.83
N LEU A 123 9.63 3.85 -11.68
CA LEU A 123 10.63 4.36 -10.74
C LEU A 123 9.98 4.59 -9.37
N VAL A 124 10.43 3.83 -8.37
CA VAL A 124 10.01 4.00 -6.99
C VAL A 124 11.05 4.85 -6.27
N LEU A 125 10.58 5.95 -5.66
CA LEU A 125 11.36 6.82 -4.79
C LEU A 125 10.89 6.60 -3.34
N PRO A 126 11.57 5.74 -2.56
CA PRO A 126 11.20 5.46 -1.19
C PRO A 126 11.29 6.72 -0.32
N GLY A 127 10.42 6.78 0.70
CA GLY A 127 10.45 7.84 1.70
C GLY A 127 11.67 7.78 2.63
N LEU A 128 11.63 8.58 3.70
CA LEU A 128 12.66 8.60 4.75
C LEU A 128 12.88 7.17 5.28
N THR A 129 14.16 6.74 5.31
CA THR A 129 14.63 5.38 5.68
C THR A 129 14.10 4.21 4.84
N GLY A 130 13.37 4.47 3.76
CA GLY A 130 12.87 3.43 2.85
C GLY A 130 13.96 2.87 1.93
N GLY A 131 13.69 1.71 1.34
CA GLY A 131 14.56 1.06 0.35
C GLY A 131 13.84 -0.08 -0.36
N ALA A 132 14.54 -0.78 -1.26
CA ALA A 132 13.97 -1.83 -2.10
C ALA A 132 13.29 -2.99 -1.34
N HIS A 133 13.72 -3.25 -0.11
CA HIS A 133 13.18 -4.32 0.73
C HIS A 133 11.98 -3.93 1.58
N ALA A 134 11.54 -2.66 1.55
CA ALA A 134 10.34 -2.26 2.29
C ALA A 134 9.08 -2.95 1.70
N ASP A 135 8.15 -3.37 2.56
CA ASP A 135 7.00 -4.18 2.14
C ASP A 135 6.11 -3.49 1.10
N TYR A 136 5.91 -2.17 1.23
CA TYR A 136 5.14 -1.42 0.24
C TYR A 136 5.85 -1.36 -1.13
N VAL A 137 7.19 -1.31 -1.15
CA VAL A 137 7.98 -1.32 -2.39
C VAL A 137 7.89 -2.68 -3.06
N ARG A 138 7.94 -3.76 -2.27
CA ARG A 138 7.75 -5.13 -2.76
C ARG A 138 6.36 -5.33 -3.36
N CYS A 139 5.31 -4.80 -2.72
CA CYS A 139 3.96 -4.79 -3.31
C CYS A 139 3.94 -4.07 -4.66
N LEU A 140 4.54 -2.88 -4.74
CA LEU A 140 4.58 -2.09 -5.98
C LEU A 140 5.37 -2.80 -7.08
N ALA A 141 6.50 -3.43 -6.75
CA ALA A 141 7.28 -4.21 -7.69
C ALA A 141 6.50 -5.42 -8.23
N ALA A 142 5.78 -6.14 -7.36
CA ALA A 142 4.94 -7.26 -7.77
C ALA A 142 3.76 -6.80 -8.65
N ALA A 143 3.11 -5.68 -8.29
CA ALA A 143 2.03 -5.11 -9.09
C ALA A 143 2.52 -4.61 -10.46
N ALA A 144 3.69 -3.96 -10.50
CA ALA A 144 4.32 -3.54 -11.75
C ALA A 144 4.63 -4.74 -12.65
N ALA A 145 5.21 -5.81 -12.09
CA ALA A 145 5.49 -7.03 -12.83
C ALA A 145 4.21 -7.67 -13.39
N ALA A 146 3.13 -7.71 -12.61
CA ALA A 146 1.82 -8.21 -13.06
C ALA A 146 1.21 -7.37 -14.20
N LEU A 147 1.61 -6.10 -14.33
CA LEU A 147 1.22 -5.19 -15.41
C LEU A 147 2.24 -5.18 -16.57
N GLY A 148 3.23 -6.07 -16.56
CA GLY A 148 4.29 -6.12 -17.58
C GLY A 148 5.27 -4.95 -17.54
N ALA A 149 5.32 -4.21 -16.42
CA ALA A 149 6.26 -3.11 -16.20
C ALA A 149 7.49 -3.58 -15.42
N ARG A 150 8.65 -2.97 -15.72
CA ARG A 150 9.86 -3.12 -14.93
C ARG A 150 9.78 -2.20 -13.72
N CYS A 151 10.19 -2.66 -12.55
CA CYS A 151 10.27 -1.81 -11.36
C CYS A 151 11.73 -1.55 -11.01
N VAL A 152 12.07 -0.30 -10.77
CA VAL A 152 13.39 0.12 -10.28
C VAL A 152 13.22 0.98 -9.05
N VAL A 153 13.98 0.68 -8.01
CA VAL A 153 13.93 1.39 -6.73
C VAL A 153 15.19 2.22 -6.57
N PHE A 154 15.01 3.52 -6.35
CA PHE A 154 16.12 4.43 -6.06
C PHE A 154 16.50 4.36 -4.57
N ASN A 155 17.73 3.97 -4.27
CA ASN A 155 18.28 4.01 -2.92
C ASN A 155 19.17 5.24 -2.77
N ASN A 156 18.81 6.07 -1.80
CA ASN A 156 19.56 7.27 -1.42
C ASN A 156 20.93 6.93 -0.80
N ARG A 157 21.78 7.97 -0.70
CA ARG A 157 23.11 7.91 -0.07
C ARG A 157 23.01 7.32 1.35
N GLY A 158 23.85 6.32 1.64
CA GLY A 158 23.88 5.66 2.94
C GLY A 158 22.70 4.73 3.24
N LEU A 159 21.76 4.53 2.31
CA LEU A 159 20.65 3.59 2.45
C LEU A 159 20.86 2.33 1.62
N GLY A 160 20.03 1.32 1.87
CA GLY A 160 20.07 0.05 1.14
C GLY A 160 21.36 -0.74 1.32
N GLY A 161 22.18 -0.42 2.34
CA GLY A 161 23.51 -1.03 2.53
C GLY A 161 24.64 -0.32 1.78
N LEU A 162 24.39 0.85 1.18
CA LEU A 162 25.45 1.67 0.60
C LEU A 162 26.32 2.32 1.69
N PRO A 163 27.65 2.40 1.49
CA PRO A 163 28.50 3.19 2.36
C PRO A 163 28.25 4.69 2.18
N ILE A 164 28.46 5.46 3.24
CA ILE A 164 28.52 6.92 3.15
C ILE A 164 29.94 7.30 2.74
N THR A 165 30.12 7.74 1.49
CA THR A 165 31.44 8.14 0.95
C THR A 165 31.70 9.65 0.99
N THR A 166 30.67 10.43 1.30
CA THR A 166 30.73 11.91 1.32
C THR A 166 29.96 12.43 2.54
N PRO A 167 30.27 13.63 3.06
CA PRO A 167 29.50 14.25 4.14
C PRO A 167 28.10 14.75 3.73
N ARG A 168 27.60 14.35 2.56
CA ARG A 168 26.28 14.70 2.04
C ARG A 168 25.32 13.52 2.18
N LEU A 169 24.19 13.77 2.82
CA LEU A 169 23.07 12.83 2.95
C LEU A 169 21.89 13.23 2.04
N TYR A 170 20.81 12.48 2.11
CA TYR A 170 19.55 12.78 1.42
C TYR A 170 18.60 13.58 2.33
N CYS A 171 17.90 14.55 1.76
CA CYS A 171 16.92 15.39 2.43
C CYS A 171 15.79 15.71 1.43
N ALA A 172 14.57 15.95 1.92
CA ALA A 172 13.47 16.40 1.08
C ALA A 172 13.74 17.74 0.36
N LEU A 173 14.67 18.54 0.88
CA LEU A 173 15.12 19.82 0.31
C LEU A 173 16.38 19.71 -0.56
N SER A 174 17.05 18.56 -0.58
CA SER A 174 18.27 18.38 -1.37
C SER A 174 17.93 17.89 -2.78
N HIS A 175 17.31 18.74 -3.57
CA HIS A 175 17.19 18.60 -5.02
C HIS A 175 17.81 19.82 -5.70
#